data_AF-A0A395YNN9-F1
#
_entry.id   AF-A0A395YNN9-F1
#
_cell.length_a   1.000
_cell.length_b   1.000
_cell.length_c   1.000
_cell.angle_alpha   90.00
_cell.angle_beta   90.00
_cell.angle_gamma   90.00
#
_symmetry.space_group_name_H-M   'P 1'
#
loop_
_entity.id
_entity.type
_entity.pdbx_description
1 polymer ?
#
loop_
_entity_poly.entity_id
_entity_poly.type
_entity_poly.pdbx_seq_one_letter_code
_entity_poly.pdbx_strand_id
1 'polypeptide(L)'
;MLVDIRSGDDKEIKRLSECLLKAVNSAVRAENERWHVAADDHTKAVRAEIIEKGNRPGGAQSPDDPIILAACEAVKAVGLEPSFLGEGSTDSNIPISLGIPAVTVGMGGKGGGEHTTGEWYRPDEAWKGVQKNMLLILSLAGLNL
;
A
#
# COMPACT_ATOMS: atom_id res chain seq x y z
N MET A 1 15.38 -13.86 5.04
CA MET A 1 14.19 -13.22 5.63
C MET A 1 13.60 -12.29 4.59
N LEU A 2 12.27 -12.21 4.49
CA LEU A 2 11.58 -11.19 3.70
C LEU A 2 10.85 -10.27 4.68
N VAL A 3 11.00 -8.96 4.49
CA VAL A 3 10.34 -7.94 5.32
C VAL A 3 9.67 -6.96 4.37
N ASP A 4 8.43 -6.61 4.67
CA ASP A 4 7.66 -5.59 3.97
C ASP A 4 7.38 -4.45 4.95
N ILE A 5 7.63 -3.21 4.53
CA ILE A 5 7.44 -2.00 5.35
C ILE A 5 6.38 -1.15 4.68
N ARG A 6 5.32 -0.82 5.42
CA ARG A 6 4.17 -0.06 4.90
C ARG A 6 3.83 1.09 5.83
N SER A 7 3.52 2.23 5.23
CA SER A 7 3.00 3.43 5.89
C SER A 7 2.41 4.35 4.82
N GLY A 8 1.37 5.12 5.16
CA GLY A 8 0.88 6.23 4.36
C GLY A 8 1.83 7.44 4.31
N ASP A 9 2.78 7.53 5.25
CA ASP A 9 3.80 8.59 5.33
C ASP A 9 5.20 8.06 4.95
N ASP A 10 5.80 8.65 3.92
CA ASP A 10 7.15 8.36 3.42
C ASP A 10 8.24 8.54 4.48
N LYS A 11 8.07 9.50 5.40
CA LYS A 11 9.02 9.73 6.49
C LYS A 11 9.06 8.52 7.42
N GLU A 12 7.90 7.92 7.68
CA GLU A 12 7.80 6.73 8.51
C GLU A 12 8.33 5.48 7.78
N ILE A 13 8.10 5.34 6.46
CA ILE A 13 8.75 4.29 5.66
C ILE A 13 10.27 4.38 5.81
N LYS A 14 10.84 5.58 5.61
CA LYS A 14 12.28 5.80 5.74
C LYS A 14 12.78 5.50 7.16
N ARG A 15 12.09 6.01 8.18
CA ARG A 15 12.46 5.79 9.60
C ARG A 15 12.46 4.31 9.96
N LEU A 16 11.43 3.56 9.56
CA LEU A 16 11.31 2.12 9.83
C LEU A 16 12.37 1.32 9.07
N SER A 17 12.65 1.67 7.81
CA SER A 17 13.75 1.06 7.03
C SER A 17 15.10 1.26 7.70
N GLU A 18 15.41 2.48 8.15
CA GLU A 18 16.65 2.77 8.89
C GLU A 18 16.71 2.00 10.22
N CYS A 19 15.60 1.89 10.94
CA CYS A 19 15.52 1.08 12.16
C CYS A 19 15.80 -0.40 11.90
N LEU A 20 15.22 -0.98 10.84
CA LEU A 20 15.46 -2.37 10.45
C LEU A 20 16.94 -2.61 10.12
N LEU A 21 17.53 -1.75 9.29
CA LEU A 21 18.95 -1.84 8.91
C LEU A 21 19.86 -1.76 10.15
N LYS A 22 19.59 -0.82 11.06
CA LYS A 22 20.34 -0.69 12.32
C LYS A 22 20.19 -1.93 13.20
N ALA A 23 18.99 -2.49 13.31
CA ALA A 23 18.74 -3.68 14.12
C ALA A 23 19.49 -4.90 13.57
N VAL A 24 19.41 -5.16 12.26
CA VAL A 24 20.11 -6.28 11.62
C VAL A 24 21.63 -6.14 11.79
N ASN A 25 22.19 -4.96 11.51
CA ASN A 25 23.62 -4.73 11.66
C ASN A 25 24.09 -4.86 13.12
N SER A 26 23.27 -4.46 14.08
CA SER A 26 23.59 -4.60 15.50
C SER A 26 23.55 -6.06 15.95
N ALA A 27 22.58 -6.84 15.45
CA ALA A 27 22.50 -8.27 15.72
C ALA A 27 23.70 -9.03 15.14
N VAL A 28 24.13 -8.71 13.90
CA VAL A 28 25.32 -9.29 13.29
C VAL A 28 26.58 -9.00 14.11
N ARG A 29 26.76 -7.77 14.59
CA ARG A 29 27.89 -7.42 15.48
C ARG A 29 27.84 -8.21 16.77
N ALA A 30 26.70 -8.20 17.46
CA ALA A 30 26.53 -8.90 18.73
C ALA A 30 26.80 -10.40 18.61
N GLU A 31 26.37 -11.03 17.51
CA GLU A 31 26.61 -12.47 17.28
C GLU A 31 28.10 -12.76 17.05
N ASN A 32 28.78 -11.96 16.22
CA ASN A 32 30.21 -12.14 15.98
C ASN A 32 31.05 -11.88 17.26
N GLU A 33 30.68 -10.87 18.05
CA GLU A 33 31.32 -10.57 19.35
C GLU A 33 31.11 -11.71 20.36
N ARG A 34 29.88 -12.25 20.44
CA ARG A 34 29.53 -13.37 21.33
C ARG A 34 30.40 -14.60 21.10
N TRP A 35 30.83 -14.84 19.86
CA TRP A 35 31.67 -15.98 19.48
C TRP A 35 33.15 -15.64 19.32
N HIS A 36 33.57 -14.42 19.71
CA HIS A 36 34.96 -13.95 19.61
C HIS A 36 35.56 -14.10 18.20
N VAL A 37 34.74 -13.85 17.16
CA VAL A 37 35.24 -13.86 15.79
C VAL A 37 36.19 -12.68 15.60
N ALA A 38 37.43 -12.95 15.19
CA ALA A 38 38.39 -11.91 14.88
C ALA A 38 37.88 -11.04 13.72
N ALA A 39 38.12 -9.72 13.76
CA ALA A 39 37.56 -8.77 12.80
C ALA A 39 37.96 -9.05 11.34
N ASP A 40 39.12 -9.68 11.13
CA ASP A 40 39.69 -10.09 9.84
C ASP A 40 39.38 -11.55 9.47
N ASP A 41 38.84 -12.37 10.39
CA ASP A 41 38.46 -13.76 10.11
C ASP A 41 37.09 -13.81 9.42
N HIS A 42 37.13 -13.46 8.14
CA HIS A 42 36.00 -13.47 7.23
C HIS A 42 35.40 -14.86 6.97
N THR A 43 36.09 -15.94 7.33
CA THR A 43 35.63 -17.31 7.11
C THR A 43 34.64 -17.77 8.19
N LYS A 44 34.70 -17.18 9.37
CA LYS A 44 33.82 -17.49 10.52
C LYS A 44 32.78 -16.41 10.81
N ALA A 45 32.95 -15.21 10.26
CA ALA A 45 32.04 -14.10 10.50
C ALA A 45 30.65 -14.34 9.91
N VAL A 46 29.62 -14.16 10.73
CA VAL A 46 28.24 -14.00 10.28
C VAL A 46 28.11 -12.68 9.53
N ARG A 47 27.38 -12.69 8.41
CA ARG A 47 27.13 -11.53 7.56
C ARG A 47 25.65 -11.45 7.21
N ALA A 48 25.15 -10.24 7.05
CA ALA A 48 23.84 -9.99 6.47
C ALA A 48 24.01 -9.18 5.19
N GLU A 49 23.43 -9.67 4.10
CA GLU A 49 23.23 -8.91 2.87
C GLU A 49 21.77 -8.49 2.81
N ILE A 50 21.52 -7.20 2.62
CA ILE A 50 20.18 -6.62 2.58
C ILE A 50 19.99 -5.99 1.21
N ILE A 51 19.03 -6.53 0.46
CA ILE A 51 18.74 -6.10 -0.91
C ILE A 51 17.32 -5.56 -0.92
N GLU A 52 17.17 -4.28 -1.26
CA GLU A 52 15.87 -3.67 -1.50
C GLU A 52 15.28 -4.19 -2.81
N LYS A 53 14.07 -4.74 -2.75
CA LYS A 53 13.38 -5.30 -3.93
C LYS A 53 12.38 -4.35 -4.56
N GLY A 54 11.94 -3.33 -3.83
CA GLY A 54 11.02 -2.33 -4.33
C GLY A 54 10.80 -1.21 -3.32
N ASN A 55 10.53 -0.03 -3.84
CA ASN A 55 10.18 1.16 -3.08
C ASN A 55 8.93 1.76 -3.71
N ARG A 56 7.83 1.69 -2.98
CA ARG A 56 6.57 2.32 -3.38
C ARG A 56 6.32 3.44 -2.38
N PRO A 57 6.10 4.68 -2.85
CA PRO A 57 5.80 5.78 -1.96
C PRO A 57 4.45 5.57 -1.27
N GLY A 58 4.26 6.28 -0.17
CA GLY A 58 2.97 6.51 0.45
C GLY A 58 1.99 7.14 -0.54
N GLY A 59 0.71 7.04 -0.19
CA GLY A 59 -0.39 7.48 -1.03
C GLY A 59 -1.50 8.13 -0.23
N ALA A 60 -1.15 8.87 0.83
CA ALA A 60 -2.14 9.53 1.66
C ALA A 60 -2.73 10.76 0.96
N GLN A 61 -4.05 10.86 0.98
CA GLN A 61 -4.84 11.99 0.51
C GLN A 61 -5.90 12.35 1.54
N SER A 62 -6.39 13.59 1.51
CA SER A 62 -7.46 14.01 2.42
C SER A 62 -8.77 13.34 2.02
N PRO A 63 -9.60 12.87 2.98
CA PRO A 63 -10.96 12.43 2.67
C PRO A 63 -11.82 13.55 2.05
N ASP A 64 -11.43 14.82 2.25
CA ASP A 64 -12.08 16.00 1.70
C ASP A 64 -11.56 16.40 0.31
N ASP A 65 -10.59 15.67 -0.26
CA ASP A 65 -10.07 15.97 -1.60
C ASP A 65 -11.18 15.79 -2.65
N PRO A 66 -11.29 16.67 -3.66
CA PRO A 66 -12.40 16.62 -4.64
C PRO A 66 -12.58 15.27 -5.34
N ILE A 67 -11.48 14.57 -5.65
CA ILE A 67 -11.54 13.24 -6.29
C ILE A 67 -12.13 12.17 -5.36
N ILE A 68 -11.90 12.30 -4.05
CA ILE A 68 -12.41 11.38 -3.03
C ILE A 68 -13.89 11.65 -2.80
N LEU A 69 -14.29 12.91 -2.67
CA LEU A 69 -15.69 13.31 -2.56
C LEU A 69 -16.49 12.87 -3.80
N ALA A 70 -15.96 13.05 -5.01
CA ALA A 70 -16.59 12.58 -6.23
C ALA A 70 -16.78 11.05 -6.25
N ALA A 71 -15.81 10.29 -5.74
CA ALA A 71 -15.92 8.84 -5.61
C ALA A 71 -17.01 8.45 -4.59
N CYS A 72 -17.12 9.16 -3.47
CA CYS A 72 -18.19 8.95 -2.49
C CYS A 72 -19.57 9.22 -3.09
N GLU A 73 -19.75 10.32 -3.82
CA GLU A 73 -21.04 10.64 -4.46
C GLU A 73 -21.41 9.62 -5.54
N ALA A 74 -20.44 9.16 -6.34
CA ALA A 74 -20.68 8.12 -7.33
C ALA A 74 -21.10 6.76 -6.70
N VAL A 75 -20.58 6.44 -5.51
CA VAL A 75 -21.01 5.26 -4.74
C VAL A 75 -22.44 5.44 -4.22
N LYS A 76 -22.78 6.61 -3.67
CA LYS A 76 -24.15 6.90 -3.20
C LYS A 76 -25.17 6.87 -4.32
N ALA A 77 -24.82 7.36 -5.50
CA ALA A 77 -25.69 7.41 -6.68
C ALA A 77 -26.16 6.02 -7.15
N VAL A 78 -25.42 4.95 -6.83
CA VAL A 78 -25.82 3.55 -7.13
C VAL A 78 -26.47 2.85 -5.93
N GLY A 79 -26.85 3.60 -4.90
CA GLY A 79 -27.53 3.09 -3.70
C GLY A 79 -26.63 2.28 -2.77
N LEU A 80 -25.33 2.61 -2.72
CA LEU A 80 -24.35 2.00 -1.83
C LEU A 80 -23.81 3.03 -0.83
N GLU A 81 -23.33 2.57 0.31
CA GLU A 81 -22.67 3.42 1.30
C GLU A 81 -21.15 3.47 1.04
N PRO A 82 -20.54 4.67 0.95
CA PRO A 82 -19.10 4.80 0.85
C PRO A 82 -18.38 4.21 2.07
N SER A 83 -17.38 3.38 1.82
CA SER A 83 -16.51 2.84 2.85
C SER A 83 -15.05 3.08 2.47
N PHE A 84 -14.26 3.61 3.40
CA PHE A 84 -12.82 3.76 3.24
C PHE A 84 -12.15 2.45 3.64
N LEU A 85 -11.44 1.85 2.69
CA LEU A 85 -10.50 0.78 3.02
C LEU A 85 -9.24 1.40 3.63
N GLY A 86 -8.62 0.69 4.57
CA GLY A 86 -7.36 1.12 5.16
C GLY A 86 -6.22 1.23 4.12
N GLU A 87 -5.08 1.74 4.58
CA GLU A 87 -3.92 1.96 3.71
C GLU A 87 -3.46 0.67 3.02
N GLY A 88 -3.46 0.71 1.68
CA GLY A 88 -2.99 -0.37 0.81
C GLY A 88 -1.95 0.14 -0.17
N SER A 89 -1.07 -0.76 -0.61
CA SER A 89 -0.14 -0.46 -1.70
C SER A 89 -0.84 -0.70 -3.03
N THR A 90 -1.32 0.37 -3.65
CA THR A 90 -2.02 0.32 -4.94
C THR A 90 -1.30 1.20 -5.96
N ASP A 91 -1.67 1.09 -7.24
CA ASP A 91 -1.06 1.92 -8.29
C ASP A 91 -1.39 3.41 -8.13
N SER A 92 -2.43 3.78 -7.36
CA SER A 92 -2.73 5.19 -7.06
C SER A 92 -1.65 5.85 -6.21
N ASN A 93 -0.82 5.11 -5.48
CA ASN A 93 0.25 5.69 -4.67
C ASN A 93 1.25 6.51 -5.50
N ILE A 94 1.57 6.06 -6.72
CA ILE A 94 2.53 6.75 -7.60
C ILE A 94 2.05 8.16 -8.00
N PRO A 95 0.87 8.34 -8.62
CA PRO A 95 0.38 9.68 -8.95
C PRO A 95 0.23 10.57 -7.70
N ILE A 96 -0.23 10.01 -6.57
CA ILE A 96 -0.36 10.77 -5.31
C ILE A 96 1.00 11.32 -4.88
N SER A 97 2.04 10.50 -4.90
CA SER A 97 3.40 10.93 -4.58
C SER A 97 3.95 12.03 -5.52
N LEU A 98 3.39 12.14 -6.73
CA LEU A 98 3.71 13.17 -7.72
C LEU A 98 2.80 14.41 -7.62
N GLY A 99 1.92 14.47 -6.61
CA GLY A 99 0.95 15.57 -6.43
C GLY A 99 -0.24 15.52 -7.39
N ILE A 100 -0.47 14.37 -8.04
CA ILE A 100 -1.61 14.14 -8.94
C ILE A 100 -2.69 13.40 -8.14
N PRO A 101 -3.89 13.98 -7.96
CA PRO A 101 -4.97 13.30 -7.25
C PRO A 101 -5.34 11.97 -7.92
N ALA A 102 -5.42 10.89 -7.14
CA ALA A 102 -5.79 9.57 -7.66
C ALA A 102 -6.55 8.76 -6.60
N VAL A 103 -7.48 7.90 -7.02
CA VAL A 103 -8.26 7.07 -6.10
C VAL A 103 -8.39 5.64 -6.63
N THR A 104 -8.10 4.66 -5.79
CA THR A 104 -8.42 3.25 -6.07
C THR A 104 -9.85 2.98 -5.61
N VAL A 105 -10.73 2.59 -6.54
CA VAL A 105 -12.14 2.32 -6.27
C VAL A 105 -12.44 0.83 -6.33
N GLY A 106 -13.31 0.36 -5.43
CA GLY A 106 -13.69 -1.06 -5.35
C GLY A 106 -14.34 -1.58 -6.63
N MET A 107 -14.17 -2.87 -6.92
CA MET A 107 -14.64 -3.52 -8.15
C MET A 107 -16.16 -3.68 -8.28
N GLY A 108 -16.90 -3.63 -7.15
CA GLY A 108 -18.30 -4.08 -7.10
C GLY A 108 -18.43 -5.61 -7.04
N GLY A 109 -19.58 -6.12 -6.63
CA GLY A 109 -19.70 -7.52 -6.23
C GLY A 109 -19.09 -7.76 -4.85
N LYS A 110 -18.82 -9.02 -4.52
CA LYS A 110 -18.16 -9.43 -3.27
C LYS A 110 -16.99 -10.33 -3.59
N GLY A 111 -15.90 -10.17 -2.87
CA GLY A 111 -14.74 -11.04 -2.98
C GLY A 111 -14.02 -11.11 -1.66
N GLY A 112 -12.99 -11.94 -1.61
CA GLY A 112 -12.11 -12.04 -0.46
C GLY A 112 -11.09 -13.14 -0.62
N GLY A 113 -10.17 -13.20 0.35
CA GLY A 113 -9.07 -14.17 0.32
C GLY A 113 -8.05 -13.84 -0.75
N GLU A 114 -7.92 -12.55 -1.10
CA GLU A 114 -6.94 -12.04 -2.04
C GLU A 114 -5.55 -12.58 -1.70
N HIS A 115 -4.85 -13.12 -2.70
CA HIS A 115 -3.51 -13.71 -2.56
C HIS A 115 -3.49 -15.02 -1.74
N THR A 116 -4.60 -15.76 -1.70
CA THR A 116 -4.66 -17.10 -1.09
C THR A 116 -5.20 -18.12 -2.09
N THR A 117 -5.00 -19.41 -1.84
CA THR A 117 -5.64 -20.48 -2.64
C THR A 117 -7.16 -20.50 -2.52
N GLY A 118 -7.71 -19.77 -1.54
CA GLY A 118 -9.14 -19.60 -1.31
C GLY A 118 -9.69 -18.29 -1.87
N GLU A 119 -8.95 -17.59 -2.73
CA GLU A 119 -9.44 -16.37 -3.39
C GLU A 119 -10.73 -16.65 -4.16
N TRP A 120 -11.73 -15.79 -3.97
CA TRP A 120 -13.04 -15.96 -4.60
C TRP A 120 -13.68 -14.63 -4.97
N TYR A 121 -14.58 -14.71 -5.95
CA TYR A 121 -15.39 -13.59 -6.39
C TYR A 121 -16.84 -14.04 -6.62
N ARG A 122 -17.78 -13.22 -6.17
CA ARG A 122 -19.21 -13.33 -6.43
C ARG A 122 -19.72 -12.06 -7.10
N PRO A 123 -20.30 -12.15 -8.30
CA PRO A 123 -20.73 -10.99 -9.07
C PRO A 123 -22.08 -10.40 -8.61
N ASP A 124 -22.52 -10.66 -7.38
CA ASP A 124 -23.79 -10.14 -6.85
C ASP A 124 -23.82 -8.61 -6.97
N GLU A 125 -24.73 -8.07 -7.80
CA GLU A 125 -24.81 -6.64 -8.10
C GLU A 125 -23.50 -5.99 -8.62
N ALA A 126 -22.59 -6.77 -9.23
CA ALA A 126 -21.32 -6.27 -9.77
C ALA A 126 -21.47 -5.13 -10.77
N TRP A 127 -22.60 -5.09 -11.48
CA TRP A 127 -22.95 -4.01 -12.41
C TRP A 127 -22.99 -2.62 -11.73
N LYS A 128 -23.29 -2.53 -10.43
CA LYS A 128 -23.19 -1.28 -9.67
C LYS A 128 -21.76 -0.76 -9.60
N GLY A 129 -20.77 -1.66 -9.59
CA GLY A 129 -19.33 -1.31 -9.63
C GLY A 129 -18.97 -0.57 -10.92
N VAL A 130 -19.43 -1.09 -12.06
CA VAL A 130 -19.23 -0.45 -13.36
C VAL A 130 -19.97 0.89 -13.45
N GLN A 131 -21.20 0.95 -12.98
CA GLN A 131 -21.99 2.18 -12.97
C GLN A 131 -21.35 3.28 -12.12
N LYS A 132 -20.95 3.00 -10.88
CA LYS A 132 -20.28 4.01 -10.04
C LYS A 132 -18.97 4.49 -10.66
N ASN A 133 -18.22 3.61 -11.33
CA ASN A 133 -16.97 4.00 -11.97
C ASN A 133 -17.23 4.94 -13.16
N MET A 134 -18.28 4.68 -13.94
CA MET A 134 -18.72 5.58 -15.01
C MET A 134 -19.17 6.93 -14.45
N LEU A 135 -19.99 6.93 -13.40
CA LEU A 135 -20.47 8.16 -12.75
C LEU A 135 -19.31 8.99 -12.18
N LEU A 136 -18.30 8.33 -11.58
CA LEU A 136 -17.08 9.00 -11.14
C LEU A 136 -16.35 9.69 -12.31
N ILE A 137 -16.15 8.98 -13.43
CA ILE A 137 -15.50 9.55 -14.61
C ILE A 137 -16.27 10.77 -15.13
N LEU A 138 -17.60 10.69 -15.21
CA LEU A 138 -18.45 11.79 -15.64
C LEU A 138 -18.37 12.98 -14.66
N SER A 139 -18.37 12.71 -13.36
CA SER A 139 -18.22 13.72 -12.32
C SER A 139 -16.89 14.47 -12.43
N LEU A 140 -15.79 13.74 -12.60
CA LEU A 140 -14.46 14.31 -12.80
C LEU A 140 -14.32 15.07 -14.13
N ALA A 141 -15.14 14.74 -15.13
CA ALA A 141 -15.25 15.49 -16.38
C ALA A 141 -16.13 16.76 -16.26
N GLY A 142 -16.70 17.05 -15.08
CA GLY A 142 -17.48 18.25 -14.79
C GLY A 142 -18.99 18.08 -14.97
N LEU A 143 -19.50 16.86 -15.05
CA LEU A 143 -20.94 16.60 -15.05
C LEU A 143 -21.44 16.41 -13.62
N ASN A 144 -22.48 17.15 -13.24
CA ASN A 144 -23.08 17.00 -11.91
C ASN A 144 -23.87 15.67 -11.84
N LEU A 145 -23.67 14.92 -10.76
CA LEU A 145 -24.39 13.70 -10.42
C LEU A 145 -25.68 14.00 -9.67
#